data_AF-A0A7J7Q569-F1
#
_entry.id   AF-A0A7J7Q569-F1
#
_cell.length_a   1.000
_cell.length_b   1.000
_cell.length_c   1.000
_cell.angle_alpha   90.00
_cell.angle_beta   90.00
_cell.angle_gamma   90.00
#
_symmetry.space_group_name_H-M   'P 1'
#
loop_
_entity.id
_entity.type
_entity.pdbx_description
1 polymer ?
#
loop_
_entity_poly.entity_id
_entity_poly.type
_entity_poly.pdbx_seq_one_letter_code
_entity_poly.pdbx_strand_id
1 'polypeptide(L)'
;MCLHFCCRCWGCCCCYGRLQEMEQQQFEVQQQDVDKEHQQLQMQYGFSDKRPGKCFRCGREGHWSVECPSNPQRSQARPQEHLPAVPAQLAALQQPDGHAQLHSVDVIPLLLACFETQPKPHSVVLLSGAVGFHSGSGQADSGWGCGYRNIQMQISHQLLRGDRAVRQALFGGCGFVPDVASLQAWLEAAWAAGFDPGGAAMFGGSVQCSRRWVGTTEAAALLRFFGCRAQLVDSWVSLAVMFVLRFFLRVWQS
;
A
#
# COMPACT_ATOMS: atom_id res chain seq x y z
N MET A 1 -53.10 15.39 51.36
CA MET A 1 -52.21 15.78 50.25
C MET A 1 -52.01 14.58 49.35
N CYS A 2 -52.82 14.44 48.30
CA CYS A 2 -52.64 13.38 47.30
C CYS A 2 -51.61 13.85 46.27
N LEU A 3 -50.49 13.16 46.19
CA LEU A 3 -49.55 13.23 45.08
C LEU A 3 -50.24 12.67 43.83
N HIS A 4 -50.67 13.57 42.95
CA HIS A 4 -51.26 13.22 41.66
C HIS A 4 -50.14 12.94 40.66
N PHE A 5 -49.65 11.69 40.63
CA PHE A 5 -48.82 11.19 39.54
C PHE A 5 -49.70 11.08 38.28
N CYS A 6 -49.60 12.06 37.39
CA CYS A 6 -50.28 12.04 36.09
C CYS A 6 -49.56 11.05 35.16
N CYS A 7 -49.96 9.78 35.21
CA CYS A 7 -49.72 8.85 34.11
C CYS A 7 -50.80 9.05 33.04
N ARG A 8 -50.39 9.45 31.82
CA ARG A 8 -50.95 9.06 30.48
C ARG A 8 -51.03 10.23 29.50
N CYS A 9 -49.96 10.39 28.70
CA CYS A 9 -50.04 10.99 27.36
C CYS A 9 -49.09 10.24 26.41
N TRP A 10 -49.21 8.92 26.34
CA TRP A 10 -48.55 8.07 25.33
C TRP A 10 -49.31 8.14 23.99
N GLY A 11 -49.61 9.35 23.50
CA GLY A 11 -50.40 9.54 22.27
C GLY A 11 -50.75 10.99 21.89
N CYS A 12 -50.20 12.02 22.55
CA CYS A 12 -50.40 13.41 22.14
C CYS A 12 -49.41 13.78 21.02
N CYS A 13 -49.82 14.56 20.01
CA CYS A 13 -48.92 15.07 18.95
C CYS A 13 -47.62 15.68 19.50
N CYS A 14 -47.65 16.28 20.69
CA CYS A 14 -46.49 16.85 21.35
C CYS A 14 -45.48 15.79 21.87
N CYS A 15 -45.95 14.60 22.28
CA CYS A 15 -45.09 13.47 22.62
C CYS A 15 -44.55 12.77 21.37
N TYR A 16 -45.35 12.69 20.31
CA TYR A 16 -44.92 12.15 19.02
C TYR A 16 -43.85 13.03 18.36
N GLY A 17 -44.04 14.36 18.37
CA GLY A 17 -43.04 15.32 17.89
C GLY A 17 -41.72 15.25 18.65
N ARG A 18 -41.75 15.13 19.99
CA ARG A 18 -40.51 14.93 20.78
C ARG A 18 -39.82 13.59 20.53
N LEU A 19 -40.57 12.51 20.27
CA LEU A 19 -39.98 11.23 19.86
C LEU A 19 -39.30 11.35 18.50
N GLN A 20 -39.95 11.98 17.52
CA GLN A 20 -39.37 12.25 16.19
C GLN A 20 -38.12 13.15 16.28
N GLU A 21 -38.14 14.19 17.12
CA GLU A 21 -36.97 15.05 17.34
C GLU A 21 -35.79 14.27 17.96
N MET A 22 -36.05 13.37 18.92
CA MET A 22 -34.99 12.53 19.49
C MET A 22 -34.46 11.49 18.48
N GLU A 23 -35.33 10.89 17.65
CA GLU A 23 -34.93 9.98 16.57
C GLU A 23 -34.07 10.71 15.53
N GLN A 24 -34.46 11.93 15.14
CA GLN A 24 -33.69 12.78 14.23
C GLN A 24 -32.33 13.15 14.81
N GLN A 25 -32.26 13.55 16.09
CA GLN A 25 -31.01 13.81 16.79
C GLN A 25 -30.11 12.57 16.87
N GLN A 26 -30.68 11.39 17.12
CA GLN A 26 -29.94 10.13 17.12
C GLN A 26 -29.35 9.82 15.75
N PHE A 27 -30.14 10.00 14.68
CA PHE A 27 -29.68 9.81 13.30
C PHE A 27 -28.54 10.78 12.96
N GLU A 28 -28.66 12.05 13.35
CA GLU A 28 -27.61 13.07 13.13
C GLU A 28 -26.31 12.75 13.88
N VAL A 29 -26.39 12.32 15.15
CA VAL A 29 -25.22 11.89 15.92
C VAL A 29 -24.56 10.67 15.27
N GLN A 30 -25.36 9.70 14.83
CA GLN A 30 -24.84 8.50 14.15
C GLN A 30 -24.15 8.87 12.83
N GLN A 31 -24.73 9.79 12.05
CA GLN A 31 -24.11 10.29 10.83
C GLN A 31 -22.78 11.00 11.11
N GLN A 32 -22.72 11.84 12.16
CA GLN A 32 -21.48 12.51 12.57
C GLN A 32 -20.38 11.52 12.97
N ASP A 33 -20.73 10.42 13.65
CA ASP A 33 -19.75 9.42 14.06
C ASP A 33 -19.23 8.61 12.87
N VAL A 34 -20.09 8.27 11.91
CA VAL A 34 -19.69 7.66 10.63
C VAL A 34 -18.77 8.61 9.84
N ASP A 35 -19.09 9.90 9.77
CA ASP A 35 -18.28 10.88 9.05
C ASP A 35 -16.88 11.05 9.70
N LYS A 36 -16.81 11.05 11.04
CA LYS A 36 -15.54 11.08 11.78
C LYS A 36 -14.72 9.82 11.51
N GLU A 37 -15.34 8.64 11.54
CA GLU A 37 -14.66 7.38 11.25
C GLU A 37 -14.12 7.36 9.82
N HIS A 38 -14.94 7.77 8.85
CA HIS A 38 -14.53 7.89 7.46
C HIS A 38 -13.33 8.84 7.29
N GLN A 39 -13.34 10.00 7.96
CA GLN A 39 -12.20 10.93 7.93
C GLN A 39 -10.93 10.32 8.54
N GLN A 40 -11.06 9.57 9.64
CA GLN A 40 -9.93 8.87 10.26
C GLN A 40 -9.34 7.80 9.34
N LEU A 41 -10.18 6.99 8.71
CA LEU A 41 -9.75 5.98 7.74
C LEU A 41 -9.04 6.61 6.55
N GLN A 42 -9.56 7.72 6.00
CA GLN A 42 -8.88 8.43 4.92
C GLN A 42 -7.48 8.91 5.31
N MET A 43 -7.29 9.39 6.54
CA MET A 43 -5.96 9.77 7.04
C MET A 43 -5.05 8.56 7.23
N GLN A 44 -5.58 7.45 7.76
CA GLN A 44 -4.81 6.23 8.00
C GLN A 44 -4.27 5.62 6.71
N TYR A 45 -5.10 5.55 5.66
CA TYR A 45 -4.76 4.91 4.39
C TYR A 45 -4.21 5.88 3.33
N GLY A 46 -3.94 7.13 3.71
CA GLY A 46 -3.28 8.12 2.83
C GLY A 46 -4.17 8.74 1.76
N PHE A 47 -5.50 8.66 1.90
CA PHE A 47 -6.48 9.33 1.03
C PHE A 47 -6.73 10.80 1.39
N SER A 48 -6.16 11.27 2.51
CA SER A 48 -6.21 12.66 2.94
C SER A 48 -4.84 13.32 2.87
N ASP A 49 -4.76 14.50 2.26
CA ASP A 49 -3.54 15.34 2.24
C ASP A 49 -3.27 16.00 3.60
N LYS A 50 -4.24 15.95 4.52
CA LYS A 50 -4.10 16.52 5.87
C LYS A 50 -3.26 15.58 6.71
N ARG A 51 -2.04 16.01 7.06
CA ARG A 51 -1.27 15.33 8.10
C ARG A 51 -1.93 15.53 9.47
N PRO A 52 -2.24 14.46 10.21
CA PRO A 52 -2.71 14.58 11.59
C PRO A 52 -1.56 15.05 12.51
N GLY A 53 -1.84 16.09 13.30
CA GLY A 53 -0.98 16.55 14.38
C GLY A 53 0.24 17.38 13.98
N LYS A 54 0.95 17.85 15.01
CA LYS A 54 2.11 18.74 14.89
C LYS A 54 3.36 18.00 14.43
N CYS A 55 4.25 18.69 13.72
CA CYS A 55 5.55 18.15 13.30
C CYS A 55 6.38 17.82 14.54
N PHE A 56 6.85 16.57 14.65
CA PHE A 56 7.65 16.15 15.79
C PHE A 56 9.03 16.85 15.82
N ARG A 57 9.43 17.52 14.73
CA ARG A 57 10.67 18.29 14.65
C ARG A 57 10.49 19.76 15.01
N CYS A 58 9.48 20.44 14.44
CA CYS A 58 9.34 21.90 14.59
C CYS A 58 8.00 22.35 15.18
N GLY A 59 7.11 21.43 15.57
CA GLY A 59 5.82 21.73 16.20
C GLY A 59 4.77 22.38 15.28
N ARG A 60 5.08 22.66 14.01
CA ARG A 60 4.14 23.24 13.04
C ARG A 60 3.32 22.14 12.37
N GLU A 61 2.09 22.47 11.97
CA GLU A 61 1.18 21.53 11.30
C GLU A 61 1.39 21.55 9.77
N GLY A 62 0.79 20.59 9.06
CA GLY A 62 0.76 20.56 7.59
C GLY A 62 1.93 19.88 6.87
N HIS A 63 2.92 19.30 7.58
CA HIS A 63 4.03 18.56 6.94
C HIS A 63 4.61 17.50 7.88
N TRP A 64 5.23 16.45 7.35
CA TRP A 64 5.85 15.40 8.18
C TRP A 64 7.26 15.78 8.63
N SER A 65 7.76 15.16 9.70
CA SER A 65 9.12 15.46 10.24
C SER A 65 10.24 15.33 9.21
N VAL A 66 10.02 14.49 8.18
CA VAL A 66 10.91 14.31 7.02
C VAL A 66 10.87 15.49 6.05
N GLU A 67 9.70 16.08 5.81
CA GLU A 67 9.46 17.25 4.95
C GLU A 67 9.70 18.59 5.67
N CYS A 68 9.94 18.54 6.99
CA CYS A 68 10.05 19.71 7.83
C CYS A 68 11.09 20.71 7.28
N PRO A 69 10.72 21.99 7.07
CA PRO A 69 11.65 23.01 6.58
C PRO A 69 12.91 23.15 7.45
N SER A 70 12.81 22.78 8.73
CA SER A 70 13.90 22.79 9.71
C SER A 70 14.66 21.47 9.79
N ASN A 71 14.40 20.50 8.89
CA ASN A 71 15.11 19.23 8.85
C ASN A 71 16.50 19.42 8.19
N PRO A 72 17.63 19.26 8.91
CA PRO A 72 18.97 19.37 8.32
C PRO A 72 19.28 18.25 7.31
N GLN A 73 18.50 17.17 7.31
CA GLN A 73 18.54 16.08 6.32
C GLN A 73 17.59 16.31 5.15
N ARG A 74 16.89 17.45 5.08
CA ARG A 74 15.99 17.82 3.97
C ARG A 74 16.72 17.87 2.62
N SER A 75 18.04 17.97 2.65
CA SER A 75 18.94 18.32 1.55
C SER A 75 19.01 17.34 0.36
N GLN A 76 18.26 16.23 0.33
CA GLN A 76 18.29 15.30 -0.82
C GLN A 76 16.95 14.66 -1.17
N ALA A 77 15.85 15.00 -0.49
CA ALA A 77 14.54 14.63 -1.00
C ALA A 77 14.23 15.56 -2.18
N ARG A 78 14.29 15.04 -3.41
CA ARG A 78 13.68 15.72 -4.57
C ARG A 78 12.28 16.16 -4.12
N PRO A 79 11.82 17.39 -4.41
CA PRO A 79 10.40 17.68 -4.31
C PRO A 79 9.70 16.53 -5.04
N GLN A 80 8.66 15.93 -4.45
CA GLN A 80 7.85 14.94 -5.17
C GLN A 80 7.19 15.69 -6.34
N GLU A 81 7.94 15.85 -7.42
CA GLU A 81 7.49 16.40 -8.67
C GLU A 81 6.72 15.28 -9.35
N HIS A 82 5.52 15.64 -9.79
CA HIS A 82 4.68 14.73 -10.54
C HIS A 82 5.44 14.32 -11.82
N LEU A 83 5.84 13.05 -11.89
CA LEU A 83 6.48 12.48 -13.06
C LEU A 83 5.42 12.29 -14.16
N PRO A 84 5.83 12.34 -15.44
CA PRO A 84 4.91 12.06 -16.53
C PRO A 84 4.50 10.59 -16.51
N ALA A 85 3.19 10.31 -16.58
CA ALA A 85 2.64 8.95 -16.73
C ALA A 85 2.73 8.43 -18.20
N VAL A 86 3.77 8.87 -18.93
CA VAL A 86 4.02 8.46 -20.32
C VAL A 86 5.25 7.55 -20.32
N PRO A 87 5.14 6.26 -20.72
CA PRO A 87 6.21 5.27 -20.55
C PRO A 87 7.59 5.68 -21.06
N ALA A 88 7.66 6.29 -22.25
CA ALA A 88 8.93 6.71 -22.84
C ALA A 88 9.62 7.84 -22.04
N GLN A 89 8.83 8.80 -21.54
CA GLN A 89 9.36 9.91 -20.73
C GLN A 89 9.72 9.43 -19.33
N LEU A 90 8.86 8.61 -18.73
CA LEU A 90 9.08 8.04 -17.41
C LEU A 90 10.31 7.13 -17.39
N ALA A 91 10.52 6.32 -18.43
CA ALA A 91 11.70 5.48 -18.55
C ALA A 91 13.01 6.27 -18.50
N ALA A 92 13.01 7.50 -19.02
CA ALA A 92 14.17 8.39 -19.01
C ALA A 92 14.34 9.16 -17.69
N LEU A 93 13.27 9.37 -16.91
CA LEU A 93 13.26 10.22 -15.72
C LEU A 93 13.27 9.45 -14.39
N GLN A 94 12.82 8.20 -14.40
CA GLN A 94 12.79 7.32 -13.23
C GLN A 94 14.16 7.21 -12.56
N GLN A 95 14.17 6.95 -11.26
CA GLN A 95 15.39 6.84 -10.47
C GLN A 95 15.50 5.45 -9.83
N PRO A 96 16.73 4.93 -9.66
CA PRO A 96 16.93 3.72 -8.88
C PRO A 96 16.58 3.98 -7.42
N ASP A 97 15.98 2.99 -6.78
CA ASP A 97 15.84 3.01 -5.33
C ASP A 97 17.22 2.79 -4.70
N GLY A 98 17.75 3.83 -4.05
CA GLY A 98 19.09 3.77 -3.43
C GLY A 98 19.23 2.69 -2.34
N HIS A 99 18.11 2.15 -1.85
CA HIS A 99 18.08 1.06 -0.88
C HIS A 99 17.85 -0.33 -1.53
N ALA A 100 17.36 -0.40 -2.77
CA ALA A 100 17.28 -1.63 -3.55
C ALA A 100 18.66 -2.00 -4.11
N GLN A 101 19.57 -2.45 -3.24
CA GLN A 101 20.86 -2.92 -3.70
C GLN A 101 20.70 -4.34 -4.25
N LEU A 102 20.53 -4.46 -5.58
CA LEU A 102 20.46 -5.75 -6.30
C LEU A 102 21.72 -6.63 -6.10
N HIS A 103 22.79 -6.09 -5.52
CA HIS A 103 24.10 -6.74 -5.39
C HIS A 103 24.64 -6.82 -3.95
N SER A 104 23.91 -6.34 -2.94
CA SER A 104 24.37 -6.41 -1.55
C SER A 104 23.47 -7.34 -0.73
N VAL A 105 24.03 -8.50 -0.39
CA VAL A 105 23.46 -9.51 0.51
C VAL A 105 22.07 -10.00 0.11
N ASP A 106 22.06 -11.06 -0.69
CA ASP A 106 20.85 -11.85 -0.88
C ASP A 106 20.59 -12.70 0.37
N VAL A 107 19.40 -12.56 0.96
CA VAL A 107 18.98 -13.33 2.13
C VAL A 107 18.76 -14.80 1.79
N ILE A 108 18.49 -15.13 0.52
CA ILE A 108 18.17 -16.48 0.07
C ILE A 108 19.36 -17.44 0.26
N PRO A 109 20.59 -17.15 -0.21
CA PRO A 109 21.76 -17.97 0.08
C PRO A 109 22.04 -18.17 1.57
N LEU A 110 21.82 -17.12 2.39
CA LEU A 110 22.00 -17.21 3.84
C LEU A 110 20.98 -18.16 4.48
N LEU A 111 19.71 -18.05 4.07
CA LEU A 111 18.66 -18.98 4.51
C LEU A 111 18.95 -20.41 4.08
N LEU A 112 19.38 -20.61 2.83
CA LEU A 112 19.77 -21.93 2.32
C LEU A 112 20.87 -22.54 3.19
N ALA A 113 21.95 -21.80 3.45
CA ALA A 113 23.04 -22.26 4.32
C ALA A 113 22.54 -22.59 5.75
N CYS A 114 21.62 -21.79 6.32
CA CYS A 114 21.04 -22.10 7.62
C CYS A 114 20.23 -23.40 7.62
N PHE A 115 19.43 -23.65 6.58
CA PHE A 115 18.63 -24.88 6.48
C PHE A 115 19.50 -26.11 6.19
N GLU A 116 20.57 -25.96 5.41
CA GLU A 116 21.56 -27.02 5.16
C GLU A 116 22.36 -27.39 6.41
N THR A 117 22.69 -26.40 7.26
CA THR A 117 23.43 -26.65 8.51
C THR A 117 22.58 -27.20 9.64
N GLN A 118 21.26 -26.98 9.63
CA GLN A 118 20.33 -27.46 10.65
C GLN A 118 19.11 -28.16 10.03
N PRO A 119 19.30 -29.30 9.35
CA PRO A 119 18.22 -30.00 8.67
C PRO A 119 17.21 -30.55 9.69
N LYS A 120 15.92 -30.31 9.45
CA LYS A 120 14.83 -30.90 10.23
C LYS A 120 14.31 -32.17 9.55
N PRO A 121 14.19 -33.31 10.27
CA PRO A 121 13.66 -34.54 9.68
C PRO A 121 12.22 -34.35 9.20
N HIS A 122 11.86 -35.02 8.10
CA HIS A 122 10.53 -34.95 7.47
C HIS A 122 10.10 -33.54 7.02
N SER A 123 11.04 -32.66 6.68
CA SER A 123 10.73 -31.31 6.16
C SER A 123 11.28 -31.11 4.75
N VAL A 124 10.59 -30.27 3.97
CA VAL A 124 11.03 -29.78 2.66
C VAL A 124 11.07 -28.26 2.74
N VAL A 125 12.18 -27.67 2.31
CA VAL A 125 12.35 -26.22 2.24
C VAL A 125 12.35 -25.80 0.78
N LEU A 126 11.48 -24.86 0.44
CA LEU A 126 11.40 -24.25 -0.88
C LEU A 126 11.68 -22.76 -0.70
N LEU A 127 12.76 -22.27 -1.32
CA LEU A 127 13.17 -20.86 -1.26
C LEU A 127 13.01 -20.25 -2.64
N SER A 128 12.48 -19.02 -2.71
CA SER A 128 12.50 -18.23 -3.94
C SER A 128 13.92 -18.15 -4.52
N GLY A 129 14.07 -17.85 -5.81
CA GLY A 129 15.38 -17.44 -6.32
C GLY A 129 15.81 -16.10 -5.71
N ALA A 130 16.97 -15.60 -6.14
CA ALA A 130 17.58 -14.40 -5.59
C ALA A 130 16.61 -13.20 -5.55
N VAL A 131 16.60 -12.46 -4.44
CA VAL A 131 15.77 -11.26 -4.24
C VAL A 131 16.60 -10.12 -3.64
N GLY A 132 16.36 -8.90 -4.09
CA GLY A 132 16.86 -7.70 -3.42
C GLY A 132 16.06 -7.45 -2.14
N PHE A 133 16.75 -7.37 -1.00
CA PHE A 133 16.13 -7.17 0.30
C PHE A 133 16.03 -5.68 0.68
N HIS A 134 14.90 -5.30 1.28
CA HIS A 134 14.65 -3.96 1.79
C HIS A 134 14.42 -4.01 3.30
N SER A 135 15.26 -3.31 4.08
CA SER A 135 15.02 -3.10 5.52
C SER A 135 14.12 -1.87 5.71
N GLY A 136 12.97 -2.06 6.36
CA GLY A 136 11.92 -1.05 6.46
C GLY A 136 12.11 0.06 7.51
N SER A 137 13.21 0.09 8.26
CA SER A 137 13.41 1.10 9.31
C SER A 137 14.07 2.39 8.80
N GLY A 138 13.45 3.54 9.09
CA GLY A 138 14.05 4.87 8.88
C GLY A 138 13.90 5.47 7.48
N GLN A 139 13.09 4.87 6.61
CA GLN A 139 12.84 5.38 5.25
C GLN A 139 11.68 6.40 5.22
N ALA A 140 11.65 7.26 4.20
CA ALA A 140 10.63 8.31 4.03
C ALA A 140 9.19 7.76 3.91
N ASP A 141 9.05 6.52 3.49
CA ASP A 141 7.81 5.80 3.28
C ASP A 141 7.39 4.90 4.47
N SER A 142 8.11 5.00 5.61
CA SER A 142 7.78 4.26 6.82
C SER A 142 6.33 4.49 7.25
N GLY A 143 5.57 3.41 7.44
CA GLY A 143 4.17 3.45 7.87
C GLY A 143 3.12 3.44 6.75
N TRP A 144 3.51 3.50 5.47
CA TRP A 144 2.56 3.42 4.34
C TRP A 144 3.12 2.75 3.09
N GLY A 145 4.45 2.70 2.93
CA GLY A 145 5.12 2.24 1.71
C GLY A 145 5.22 0.73 1.53
N CYS A 146 4.71 -0.09 2.46
CA CYS A 146 4.94 -1.54 2.46
C CYS A 146 4.50 -2.25 1.17
N GLY A 147 3.39 -1.82 0.56
CA GLY A 147 2.94 -2.32 -0.75
C GLY A 147 3.98 -2.08 -1.85
N TYR A 148 4.54 -0.88 -1.92
CA TYR A 148 5.60 -0.55 -2.87
C TYR A 148 6.89 -1.33 -2.60
N ARG A 149 7.27 -1.52 -1.33
CA ARG A 149 8.44 -2.34 -0.97
C ARG A 149 8.25 -3.81 -1.37
N ASN A 150 7.04 -4.35 -1.23
CA ASN A 150 6.72 -5.68 -1.74
C ASN A 150 6.82 -5.77 -3.26
N ILE A 151 6.34 -4.74 -3.97
CA ILE A 151 6.50 -4.62 -5.43
C ILE A 151 7.99 -4.60 -5.81
N GLN A 152 8.81 -3.79 -5.13
CA GLN A 152 10.25 -3.72 -5.36
C GLN A 152 10.95 -5.07 -5.13
N MET A 153 10.59 -5.81 -4.08
CA MET A 153 11.10 -7.17 -3.84
C MET A 153 10.73 -8.14 -4.96
N GLN A 154 9.52 -8.05 -5.51
CA GLN A 154 9.12 -8.90 -6.65
C GLN A 154 9.84 -8.51 -7.94
N ILE A 155 10.02 -7.21 -8.20
CA ILE A 155 10.75 -6.71 -9.36
C ILE A 155 12.22 -7.13 -9.28
N SER A 156 12.85 -6.99 -8.12
CA SER A 156 14.25 -7.38 -7.93
C SER A 156 14.46 -8.85 -8.25
N HIS A 157 13.54 -9.72 -7.81
CA HIS A 157 13.54 -11.12 -8.19
C HIS A 157 13.50 -11.31 -9.71
N GLN A 158 12.55 -10.68 -10.41
CA GLN A 158 12.45 -10.82 -11.87
C GLN A 158 13.70 -10.31 -12.61
N LEU A 159 14.33 -9.23 -12.12
CA LEU A 159 15.56 -8.69 -12.69
C LEU A 159 16.77 -9.61 -12.48
N LEU A 160 16.80 -10.36 -11.37
CA LEU A 160 17.88 -11.28 -10.98
C LEU A 160 17.75 -12.68 -11.58
N ARG A 161 16.52 -13.13 -11.91
CA ARG A 161 16.27 -14.44 -12.55
C ARG A 161 16.99 -14.63 -13.90
N GLY A 162 17.43 -13.56 -14.54
CA GLY A 162 18.22 -13.62 -15.78
C GLY A 162 17.42 -13.80 -17.07
N ASP A 163 16.08 -13.72 -17.02
CA ASP A 163 15.25 -13.70 -18.24
C ASP A 163 15.46 -12.36 -18.97
N ARG A 164 16.13 -12.42 -20.12
CA ARG A 164 16.47 -11.24 -20.92
C ARG A 164 15.25 -10.50 -21.43
N ALA A 165 14.18 -11.21 -21.81
CA ALA A 165 12.97 -10.59 -22.35
C ALA A 165 12.24 -9.81 -21.25
N VAL A 166 12.09 -10.41 -20.07
CA VAL A 166 11.49 -9.74 -18.90
C VAL A 166 12.33 -8.54 -18.46
N ARG A 167 13.67 -8.70 -18.39
CA ARG A 167 14.58 -7.61 -18.01
C ARG A 167 14.54 -6.43 -18.97
N GLN A 168 14.38 -6.67 -20.27
CA GLN A 168 14.27 -5.62 -21.29
C GLN A 168 12.89 -4.95 -21.28
N ALA A 169 11.83 -5.68 -20.94
CA ALA A 169 10.47 -5.16 -20.90
C ALA A 169 10.20 -4.28 -19.65
N LEU A 170 10.68 -4.71 -18.48
CA LEU A 170 10.41 -4.04 -17.21
C LEU A 170 11.00 -2.62 -17.19
N PHE A 171 10.14 -1.64 -16.93
CA PHE A 171 10.50 -0.24 -16.66
C PHE A 171 11.41 0.37 -17.73
N GLY A 172 11.12 0.10 -19.01
CA GLY A 172 11.93 0.60 -20.12
C GLY A 172 13.33 -0.01 -20.20
N GLY A 173 13.53 -1.19 -19.61
CA GLY A 173 14.80 -1.91 -19.63
C GLY A 173 15.89 -1.28 -18.76
N CYS A 174 15.50 -0.48 -17.74
CA CYS A 174 16.44 0.27 -16.91
C CYS A 174 17.42 -0.61 -16.13
N GLY A 175 17.07 -1.88 -15.89
CA GLY A 175 17.95 -2.87 -15.27
C GLY A 175 18.19 -2.67 -13.77
N PHE A 176 17.47 -1.73 -13.14
CA PHE A 176 17.46 -1.47 -11.71
C PHE A 176 16.02 -1.48 -11.16
N VAL A 177 15.87 -1.50 -9.85
CA VAL A 177 14.56 -1.39 -9.18
C VAL A 177 14.21 0.11 -9.04
N PRO A 178 13.08 0.58 -9.59
CA PRO A 178 12.69 1.98 -9.46
C PRO A 178 12.32 2.38 -8.02
N ASP A 179 12.54 3.64 -7.66
CA ASP A 179 12.09 4.22 -6.38
C ASP A 179 10.57 4.31 -6.28
N VAL A 180 10.05 4.58 -5.07
CA VAL A 180 8.60 4.63 -4.80
C VAL A 180 7.88 5.67 -5.67
N ALA A 181 8.49 6.84 -5.90
CA ALA A 181 7.90 7.88 -6.75
C ALA A 181 7.77 7.42 -8.21
N SER A 182 8.82 6.77 -8.75
CA SER A 182 8.79 6.18 -10.08
C SER A 182 7.75 5.07 -10.19
N LEU A 183 7.58 4.23 -9.16
CA LEU A 183 6.55 3.20 -9.12
C LEU A 183 5.13 3.76 -9.13
N GLN A 184 4.88 4.85 -8.39
CA GLN A 184 3.59 5.56 -8.43
C GLN A 184 3.27 6.04 -9.84
N ALA A 185 4.25 6.66 -10.53
CA ALA A 185 4.08 7.12 -11.90
C ALA A 185 3.87 5.98 -12.90
N TRP A 186 4.57 4.85 -12.73
CA TRP A 186 4.39 3.67 -13.57
C TRP A 186 3.02 3.01 -13.35
N LEU A 187 2.49 3.05 -12.13
CA LEU A 187 1.14 2.56 -11.83
C LEU A 187 0.07 3.44 -12.50
N GLU A 188 0.21 4.75 -12.45
CA GLU A 188 -0.68 5.67 -13.17
C GLU A 188 -0.61 5.48 -14.69
N ALA A 189 0.60 5.22 -15.24
CA ALA A 189 0.76 4.87 -16.65
C ALA A 189 0.04 3.57 -17.01
N ALA A 190 0.09 2.56 -16.12
CA ALA A 190 -0.65 1.32 -16.28
C ALA A 190 -2.17 1.55 -16.28
N TRP A 191 -2.68 2.37 -15.37
CA TRP A 191 -4.09 2.77 -15.34
C TRP A 191 -4.51 3.51 -16.61
N ALA A 192 -3.70 4.45 -17.08
CA ALA A 192 -3.95 5.17 -18.34
C ALA A 192 -3.96 4.23 -19.56
N ALA A 193 -3.22 3.13 -19.51
CA ALA A 193 -3.23 2.08 -20.53
C ALA A 193 -4.39 1.08 -20.38
N GLY A 194 -5.29 1.26 -19.41
CA GLY A 194 -6.50 0.44 -19.21
C GLY A 194 -6.32 -0.77 -18.30
N PHE A 195 -5.20 -0.89 -17.58
CA PHE A 195 -5.02 -1.93 -16.57
C PHE A 195 -5.74 -1.50 -15.28
N ASP A 196 -6.46 -2.43 -14.65
CA ASP A 196 -7.16 -2.23 -13.36
C ASP A 196 -7.94 -0.89 -13.22
N PRO A 197 -8.97 -0.67 -14.08
CA PRO A 197 -9.79 0.55 -14.01
C PRO A 197 -10.56 0.69 -12.69
N GLY A 198 -10.86 -0.42 -12.01
CA GLY A 198 -11.51 -0.42 -10.70
C GLY A 198 -10.59 0.14 -9.61
N GLY A 199 -9.34 -0.33 -9.56
CA GLY A 199 -8.30 0.26 -8.70
C GLY A 199 -8.08 1.74 -9.02
N ALA A 200 -7.93 2.10 -10.30
CA ALA A 200 -7.78 3.49 -10.72
C ALA A 200 -8.92 4.39 -10.20
N ALA A 201 -10.17 3.94 -10.33
CA ALA A 201 -11.34 4.68 -9.84
C ALA A 201 -11.33 4.83 -8.31
N MET A 202 -10.95 3.78 -7.56
CA MET A 202 -10.82 3.83 -6.10
C MET A 202 -9.82 4.90 -5.65
N PHE A 203 -8.72 5.06 -6.38
CA PHE A 203 -7.72 6.09 -6.13
C PHE A 203 -8.01 7.42 -6.87
N GLY A 204 -9.18 7.60 -7.48
CA GLY A 204 -9.46 8.84 -8.24
C GLY A 204 -8.43 9.14 -9.34
N GLY A 205 -7.77 8.11 -9.87
CA GLY A 205 -6.81 8.19 -10.96
C GLY A 205 -5.39 8.63 -10.59
N SER A 206 -5.05 8.84 -9.31
CA SER A 206 -3.71 9.29 -8.93
C SER A 206 -3.19 8.67 -7.63
N VAL A 207 -1.90 8.37 -7.59
CA VAL A 207 -1.17 7.95 -6.40
C VAL A 207 0.16 8.70 -6.25
N GLN A 208 0.62 9.40 -7.29
CA GLN A 208 1.82 10.22 -7.21
C GLN A 208 1.73 11.27 -6.12
N CYS A 209 2.88 11.59 -5.53
CA CYS A 209 3.01 12.62 -4.49
C CYS A 209 2.10 12.38 -3.27
N SER A 210 1.68 11.13 -3.06
CA SER A 210 0.77 10.75 -1.98
C SER A 210 1.40 9.67 -1.09
N ARG A 211 0.74 9.41 0.04
CA ARG A 211 1.04 8.30 0.94
C ARG A 211 0.05 7.15 0.82
N ARG A 212 -0.61 7.04 -0.33
CA ARG A 212 -1.68 6.06 -0.54
C ARG A 212 -1.12 4.66 -0.47
N TRP A 213 -1.76 3.85 0.36
CA TRP A 213 -1.44 2.44 0.50
C TRP A 213 -1.85 1.72 -0.77
N VAL A 214 -0.99 0.86 -1.28
CA VAL A 214 -1.27 -0.01 -2.43
C VAL A 214 -1.18 -1.46 -2.00
N GLY A 215 -1.87 -2.33 -2.72
CA GLY A 215 -2.01 -3.74 -2.42
C GLY A 215 -1.67 -4.65 -3.60
N THR A 216 -2.18 -5.87 -3.50
CA THR A 216 -1.91 -6.94 -4.46
C THR A 216 -2.50 -6.64 -5.84
N THR A 217 -3.62 -5.92 -5.91
CA THR A 217 -4.28 -5.49 -7.15
C THR A 217 -3.38 -4.55 -7.96
N GLU A 218 -2.82 -3.52 -7.33
CA GLU A 218 -1.92 -2.57 -7.96
C GLU A 218 -0.61 -3.24 -8.38
N ALA A 219 -0.06 -4.13 -7.55
CA ALA A 219 1.12 -4.92 -7.90
C ALA A 219 0.87 -5.78 -9.15
N ALA A 220 -0.29 -6.44 -9.24
CA ALA A 220 -0.67 -7.24 -10.40
C ALA A 220 -0.92 -6.37 -11.65
N ALA A 221 -1.56 -5.22 -11.50
CA ALA A 221 -1.77 -4.26 -12.59
C ALA A 221 -0.44 -3.81 -13.19
N LEU A 222 0.51 -3.43 -12.34
CA LEU A 222 1.85 -3.00 -12.74
C LEU A 222 2.63 -4.13 -13.44
N LEU A 223 2.65 -5.34 -12.88
CA LEU A 223 3.35 -6.48 -13.50
C LEU A 223 2.73 -6.84 -14.86
N ARG A 224 1.40 -6.85 -14.97
CA ARG A 224 0.68 -7.14 -16.22
C ARG A 224 0.94 -6.07 -17.29
N PHE A 225 1.05 -4.81 -16.90
CA PHE A 225 1.39 -3.71 -17.80
C PHE A 225 2.72 -3.95 -18.52
N PHE A 226 3.72 -4.53 -17.84
CA PHE A 226 5.00 -4.93 -18.45
C PHE A 226 5.00 -6.33 -19.10
N GLY A 227 3.82 -6.95 -19.25
CA GLY A 227 3.68 -8.26 -19.88
C GLY A 227 4.03 -9.45 -18.98
N CYS A 228 4.26 -9.23 -17.67
CA CYS A 228 4.43 -10.33 -16.73
C CYS A 228 3.07 -10.96 -16.40
N ARG A 229 3.01 -12.30 -16.43
CA ARG A 229 1.82 -13.03 -15.98
C ARG A 229 1.70 -12.91 -14.46
N ALA A 230 0.64 -12.25 -14.00
CA ALA A 230 0.28 -12.18 -12.58
C ALA A 230 -1.17 -12.65 -12.39
N GLN A 231 -1.41 -13.48 -11.39
CA GLN A 231 -2.73 -13.97 -11.00
C GLN A 231 -3.02 -13.56 -9.57
N LEU A 232 -4.22 -13.04 -9.34
CA LEU A 232 -4.71 -12.72 -8.00
C LEU A 232 -5.43 -13.96 -7.48
N VAL A 233 -5.04 -14.41 -6.29
CA VAL A 233 -5.71 -15.48 -5.58
C VAL A 233 -6.19 -14.91 -4.26
N ASP A 234 -7.49 -15.00 -4.06
CA ASP A 234 -8.15 -14.48 -2.88
C ASP A 234 -8.64 -15.67 -2.01
N SER A 235 -8.43 -15.58 -0.71
CA SER A 235 -8.73 -16.68 0.21
C SER A 235 -9.46 -16.17 1.45
N TRP A 236 -10.78 -16.39 1.48
CA TRP A 236 -11.70 -15.91 2.51
C TRP A 236 -12.11 -17.00 3.51
N VAL A 237 -11.20 -17.75 4.16
CA VAL A 237 -11.61 -18.65 5.27
C VAL A 237 -10.46 -18.95 6.24
N SER A 238 -10.76 -19.18 7.51
CA SER A 238 -9.86 -19.67 8.57
C SER A 238 -9.19 -21.04 8.31
N LEU A 239 -9.58 -21.76 7.24
CA LEU A 239 -8.86 -22.94 6.71
C LEU A 239 -7.80 -22.58 5.63
N ALA A 240 -7.56 -21.28 5.38
CA ALA A 240 -6.71 -20.78 4.31
C ALA A 240 -5.28 -21.30 4.36
N VAL A 241 -4.68 -21.56 5.54
CA VAL A 241 -3.27 -21.96 5.62
C VAL A 241 -3.00 -23.23 4.79
N MET A 242 -3.83 -24.27 4.91
CA MET A 242 -3.61 -25.52 4.16
C MET A 242 -3.89 -25.36 2.65
N PHE A 243 -4.88 -24.55 2.28
CA PHE A 243 -5.18 -24.27 0.87
C PHE A 243 -4.08 -23.43 0.22
N VAL A 244 -3.63 -22.38 0.90
CA VAL A 244 -2.54 -21.49 0.49
C VAL A 244 -1.23 -22.28 0.40
N LEU A 245 -0.91 -23.13 1.38
CA LEU A 245 0.27 -24.00 1.32
C LEU A 245 0.20 -24.98 0.15
N ARG A 246 -0.95 -25.63 -0.08
CA ARG A 246 -1.12 -26.53 -1.24
C ARG A 246 -1.04 -25.78 -2.57
N PHE A 247 -1.57 -24.58 -2.64
CA PHE A 247 -1.46 -23.71 -3.80
C PHE A 247 0.00 -23.35 -4.08
N PHE A 248 0.75 -22.90 -3.06
CA PHE A 248 2.17 -22.60 -3.20
C PHE A 248 3.00 -23.84 -3.58
N LEU A 249 2.72 -25.01 -3.00
CA LEU A 249 3.38 -26.26 -3.38
C LEU A 249 3.14 -26.61 -4.86
N ARG A 250 1.92 -26.42 -5.37
CA ARG A 250 1.62 -26.63 -6.79
C ARG A 250 2.32 -25.63 -7.69
N VAL A 251 2.30 -24.35 -7.33
CA VAL A 251 2.99 -23.28 -8.08
C VAL A 251 4.49 -23.56 -8.15
N TRP A 252 5.08 -24.09 -7.08
CA TRP A 252 6.51 -24.41 -7.05
C TRP A 252 6.89 -25.65 -7.86
N GLN A 253 5.96 -26.59 -8.04
CA GLN A 253 6.16 -27.83 -8.80
C GLN A 253 5.93 -27.67 -10.32
N SER A 254 5.41 -26.53 -10.76
CA SER A 254 5.03 -26.22 -12.15
C SER A 254 6.11 -25.43 -12.88
#